data_AF-A0A378APJ8-F1
#
_entry.id   AF-A0A378APJ8-F1
#
_cell.length_a   1.000
_cell.length_b   1.000
_cell.length_c   1.000
_cell.angle_alpha   90.00
_cell.angle_beta   90.00
_cell.angle_gamma   90.00
#
_symmetry.space_group_name_H-M   'P 1'
#
loop_
_entity.id
_entity.type
_entity.pdbx_description
1 polymer ?
#
loop_
_entity_poly.entity_id
_entity_poly.type
_entity_poly.pdbx_seq_one_letter_code
_entity_poly.pdbx_strand_id
1 'polypeptide(L)'
;MLVCRVRGLHLPEKHVTWRNEAIPGSLFDFALYFFHNYQALLAKGSGPYFYLPKHQAWQEAAWWNDVFSFTEDRFDLPRGTIKATLLIETLPAVFQMDEILHALRDHIVGLNCGRWDYIFSYIKTLKNHPDRVLPDRQVVTMDKPFLSAYSRLLIKTCHKRGAFAMGGMAAFYPEQRYRT
;
A
#
# COMPACT_ATOMS: atom_id res chain seq x y z
N MET A 1 -5.11 -1.33 17.40
CA MET A 1 -5.61 -1.18 16.01
C MET A 1 -5.09 -2.34 15.18
N LEU A 2 -5.93 -3.02 14.40
CA LEU A 2 -5.53 -4.10 13.49
C LEU A 2 -5.69 -3.60 12.05
N VAL A 3 -4.70 -3.85 11.19
CA VAL A 3 -4.72 -3.46 9.77
C VAL A 3 -4.29 -4.66 8.93
N CYS A 4 -5.09 -5.04 7.94
CA CYS A 4 -4.81 -6.18 7.05
C CYS A 4 -4.06 -5.73 5.79
N ARG A 5 -2.86 -6.27 5.54
CA ARG A 5 -2.19 -6.07 4.24
C ARG A 5 -2.56 -7.20 3.28
N VAL A 6 -3.31 -6.87 2.24
CA VAL A 6 -3.71 -7.81 1.19
C VAL A 6 -2.55 -8.10 0.23
N ARG A 7 -2.65 -9.19 -0.54
CA ARG A 7 -1.79 -9.43 -1.70
C ARG A 7 -1.93 -8.32 -2.75
N GLY A 8 -0.87 -8.10 -3.53
CA GLY A 8 -0.89 -7.13 -4.64
C GLY A 8 -1.68 -7.63 -5.85
N LEU A 9 -2.10 -6.71 -6.73
CA LEU A 9 -3.00 -6.97 -7.86
C LEU A 9 -2.52 -8.04 -8.86
N HIS A 10 -1.22 -8.35 -8.87
CA HIS A 10 -0.60 -9.32 -9.78
C HIS A 10 -0.62 -10.77 -9.26
N LEU A 11 -1.02 -11.00 -8.00
CA LEU A 11 -0.96 -12.32 -7.39
C LEU A 11 -2.31 -13.06 -7.51
N PRO A 12 -2.31 -14.30 -8.02
CA PRO A 12 -3.53 -15.12 -8.08
C PRO A 12 -3.80 -15.83 -6.74
N GLU A 13 -5.08 -16.14 -6.49
CA GLU A 13 -5.51 -17.19 -5.56
C GLU A 13 -5.86 -18.45 -6.36
N LYS A 14 -4.87 -19.34 -6.55
CA LYS A 14 -4.98 -20.48 -7.47
C LYS A 14 -6.02 -21.54 -7.05
N HIS A 15 -6.46 -21.54 -5.79
CA HIS A 15 -7.41 -22.53 -5.29
C HIS A 15 -8.87 -22.10 -5.46
N VAL A 16 -9.11 -20.85 -5.87
CA VAL A 16 -10.45 -20.32 -6.14
C VAL A 16 -10.47 -19.75 -7.55
N THR A 17 -11.36 -20.26 -8.39
CA THR A 17 -11.43 -19.87 -9.79
C THR A 17 -12.78 -19.26 -10.14
N TRP A 18 -12.77 -18.34 -11.10
CA TRP A 18 -13.98 -17.82 -11.75
C TRP A 18 -13.78 -17.96 -13.26
N ARG A 19 -14.72 -18.64 -13.93
CA ARG A 19 -14.61 -18.97 -15.37
C ARG A 19 -13.27 -19.67 -15.70
N ASN A 20 -12.85 -20.60 -14.84
CA ASN A 20 -11.60 -21.38 -14.91
C ASN A 20 -10.29 -20.57 -14.77
N GLU A 21 -10.36 -19.27 -14.51
CA GLU A 21 -9.19 -18.45 -14.21
C GLU A 21 -9.07 -18.22 -12.70
N ALA A 22 -7.85 -18.24 -12.17
CA ALA A 22 -7.62 -17.95 -10.75
C ALA A 22 -8.07 -16.52 -10.42
N ILE A 23 -8.80 -16.34 -9.33
CA ILE A 23 -9.25 -15.00 -8.92
C ILE A 23 -8.07 -14.16 -8.39
N PRO A 24 -8.20 -12.82 -8.33
CA PRO A 24 -7.19 -11.97 -7.70
C PRO A 24 -7.04 -12.30 -6.21
N GLY A 25 -5.82 -12.62 -5.78
CA GLY A 25 -5.53 -12.84 -4.36
C GLY A 25 -5.81 -11.60 -3.50
N SER A 26 -5.68 -10.41 -4.07
CA SER A 26 -6.07 -9.15 -3.44
C SER A 26 -7.54 -9.11 -3.02
N LEU A 27 -8.45 -9.56 -3.89
CA LEU A 27 -9.88 -9.64 -3.59
C LEU A 27 -10.19 -10.73 -2.58
N PHE A 28 -9.53 -11.88 -2.68
CA PHE A 28 -9.72 -12.97 -1.73
C PHE A 28 -9.38 -12.55 -0.30
N ASP A 29 -8.19 -11.96 -0.10
CA ASP A 29 -7.73 -11.50 1.21
C ASP A 29 -8.65 -10.39 1.76
N PHE A 30 -8.98 -9.41 0.92
CA PHE A 30 -9.87 -8.30 1.27
C PHE A 30 -11.26 -8.81 1.70
N ALA A 31 -11.90 -9.62 0.85
CA ALA A 31 -13.27 -10.04 1.04
C ALA A 31 -13.44 -10.85 2.32
N LEU A 32 -12.55 -11.81 2.59
CA LEU A 32 -12.63 -12.62 3.80
C LEU A 32 -12.34 -11.81 5.07
N TYR A 33 -11.29 -10.98 5.06
CA TYR A 33 -10.99 -10.15 6.22
C TYR A 33 -12.13 -9.17 6.52
N PHE A 34 -12.64 -8.48 5.51
CA PHE A 34 -13.77 -7.56 5.67
C PHE A 34 -14.99 -8.32 6.22
N PHE A 35 -15.44 -9.36 5.51
CA PHE A 35 -16.70 -10.05 5.77
C PHE A 35 -16.77 -10.63 7.18
N HIS A 36 -15.68 -11.24 7.64
CA HIS A 36 -15.67 -11.88 8.96
C HIS A 36 -15.48 -10.91 10.13
N ASN A 37 -15.02 -9.68 9.89
CA ASN A 37 -14.57 -8.80 10.98
C ASN A 37 -15.28 -7.45 11.06
N TYR A 38 -15.92 -6.94 10.00
CA TYR A 38 -16.39 -5.55 9.97
C TYR A 38 -17.34 -5.21 11.14
N GLN A 39 -18.31 -6.07 11.46
CA GLN A 39 -19.25 -5.84 12.56
C GLN A 39 -18.53 -5.76 13.91
N ALA A 40 -17.67 -6.73 14.21
CA ALA A 40 -16.92 -6.77 15.46
C ALA A 40 -15.92 -5.62 15.59
N LEU A 41 -15.34 -5.17 14.47
CA LEU A 41 -14.45 -4.01 14.43
C LEU A 41 -15.22 -2.71 14.72
N LEU A 42 -16.40 -2.53 14.11
CA LEU A 42 -17.24 -1.35 14.32
C LEU A 42 -17.83 -1.31 15.73
N ALA A 43 -18.31 -2.44 16.25
CA ALA A 43 -18.93 -2.54 17.57
C ALA A 43 -17.99 -2.12 18.72
N LYS A 44 -16.67 -2.29 18.54
CA LYS A 44 -15.64 -1.87 19.52
C LYS A 44 -15.02 -0.49 19.23
N GLY A 45 -15.63 0.31 18.35
CA GLY A 45 -15.15 1.65 17.99
C GLY A 45 -13.89 1.68 17.11
N SER A 46 -13.61 0.59 16.39
CA SER A 46 -12.57 0.50 15.35
C SER A 46 -13.24 0.46 13.97
N GLY A 47 -12.50 0.15 12.91
CA GLY A 47 -13.05 -0.11 11.59
C GLY A 47 -12.27 -1.15 10.79
N PRO A 48 -12.78 -1.58 9.62
CA PRO A 48 -12.09 -2.46 8.69
C PRO A 48 -10.96 -1.69 7.99
N TYR A 49 -9.71 -1.97 8.40
CA TYR A 49 -8.53 -1.24 7.94
C TYR A 49 -7.60 -2.08 7.08
N PHE A 50 -7.07 -1.47 6.02
CA PHE A 50 -6.24 -2.16 5.02
C PHE A 50 -4.92 -1.47 4.71
N TYR A 51 -3.94 -2.27 4.32
CA TYR A 51 -2.71 -1.83 3.65
C TYR A 51 -2.69 -2.33 2.20
N LEU A 52 -2.49 -1.41 1.27
CA LEU A 52 -2.50 -1.70 -0.18
C LEU A 52 -1.08 -1.65 -0.75
N PRO A 53 -0.49 -2.79 -1.19
CA PRO A 53 0.87 -2.82 -1.70
C PRO A 53 0.96 -2.57 -3.21
N LYS A 54 2.17 -2.25 -3.67
CA LYS A 54 2.65 -2.37 -5.07
C LYS A 54 1.80 -1.70 -6.15
N HIS A 55 1.10 -0.62 -5.82
CA HIS A 55 0.39 0.17 -6.82
C HIS A 55 1.36 0.85 -7.77
N GLN A 56 0.98 1.02 -9.03
CA GLN A 56 1.75 1.70 -10.06
C GLN A 56 1.01 2.90 -10.67
N ALA A 57 -0.32 2.96 -10.56
CA ALA A 57 -1.10 4.02 -11.20
C ALA A 57 -2.32 4.44 -10.36
N TRP A 58 -2.80 5.67 -10.56
CA TRP A 58 -3.98 6.16 -9.86
C TRP A 58 -5.26 5.40 -10.21
N GLN A 59 -5.35 4.82 -11.42
CA GLN A 59 -6.48 3.98 -11.84
C GLN A 59 -6.60 2.71 -10.98
N GLU A 60 -5.49 2.18 -10.48
CA GLU A 60 -5.50 1.04 -9.55
C GLU A 60 -6.08 1.46 -8.20
N ALA A 61 -5.79 2.69 -7.74
CA ALA A 61 -6.41 3.26 -6.55
C ALA A 61 -7.90 3.54 -6.75
N ALA A 62 -8.31 4.01 -7.94
CA ALA A 62 -9.72 4.16 -8.31
C ALA A 62 -10.45 2.80 -8.29
N TRP A 63 -9.83 1.75 -8.81
CA TRP A 63 -10.40 0.40 -8.75
C TRP A 63 -10.61 -0.07 -7.29
N TRP A 64 -9.67 0.21 -6.38
CA TRP A 64 -9.89 -0.06 -4.96
C TRP A 64 -11.02 0.78 -4.36
N ASN A 65 -11.16 2.04 -4.79
CA ASN A 65 -12.27 2.88 -4.36
C ASN A 65 -13.62 2.27 -4.76
N ASP A 66 -13.73 1.72 -5.97
CA ASP A 66 -14.93 1.03 -6.44
C ASP A 66 -15.19 -0.26 -5.65
N VAL A 67 -14.15 -1.06 -5.37
CA VAL A 67 -14.26 -2.29 -4.55
C VAL A 67 -14.73 -1.97 -3.13
N PHE A 68 -14.16 -0.96 -2.48
CA PHE A 68 -14.59 -0.54 -1.15
C PHE A 68 -16.00 0.04 -1.19
N SER A 69 -16.29 0.86 -2.18
CA SER A 69 -17.60 1.49 -2.33
C SER A 69 -18.70 0.45 -2.46
N PHE A 70 -18.51 -0.49 -3.38
CA PHE A 70 -19.42 -1.63 -3.58
C PHE A 70 -19.61 -2.43 -2.29
N THR A 71 -18.53 -2.65 -1.54
CA THR A 71 -18.59 -3.43 -0.30
C THR A 71 -19.38 -2.69 0.78
N GLU A 72 -19.13 -1.40 0.98
CA GLU A 72 -19.89 -0.60 1.93
C GLU A 72 -21.38 -0.56 1.57
N ASP A 73 -21.71 -0.33 0.29
CA ASP A 73 -23.08 -0.30 -0.19
C ASP A 73 -23.76 -1.67 0.02
N ARG A 74 -23.04 -2.78 -0.22
CA ARG A 74 -23.55 -4.15 -0.05
C ARG A 74 -23.91 -4.47 1.41
N PHE A 75 -23.26 -3.84 2.38
CA PHE A 75 -23.46 -4.08 3.81
C PHE A 75 -24.10 -2.88 4.53
N ASP A 76 -24.67 -1.94 3.78
CA ASP A 76 -25.34 -0.72 4.29
C ASP A 76 -24.47 0.09 5.25
N LEU A 77 -23.19 0.23 4.91
CA LEU A 77 -22.22 1.01 5.67
C LEU A 77 -22.08 2.43 5.09
N PRO A 78 -21.86 3.45 5.94
CA PRO A 78 -21.55 4.79 5.47
C PRO A 78 -20.30 4.80 4.57
N ARG A 79 -20.30 5.64 3.53
CA ARG A 79 -19.13 5.82 2.65
C ARG A 79 -17.88 6.19 3.45
N GLY A 80 -16.78 5.49 3.21
CA GLY A 80 -15.52 5.73 3.90
C GLY A 80 -15.42 5.08 5.28
N THR A 81 -16.27 4.09 5.57
CA THR A 81 -16.12 3.19 6.72
C THR A 81 -14.85 2.35 6.61
N ILE A 82 -14.57 1.84 5.41
CA ILE A 82 -13.33 1.14 5.08
C ILE A 82 -12.21 2.18 4.96
N LYS A 83 -11.12 1.99 5.71
CA LYS A 83 -9.93 2.85 5.60
C LYS A 83 -8.72 2.10 5.09
N ALA A 84 -7.95 2.74 4.22
CA ALA A 84 -6.77 2.17 3.60
C ALA A 84 -5.55 3.06 3.74
N THR A 85 -4.40 2.45 4.01
CA THR A 85 -3.09 3.07 3.80
C THR A 85 -2.42 2.43 2.59
N LEU A 86 -1.90 3.24 1.67
CA LEU A 86 -1.29 2.76 0.44
C LEU A 86 0.24 2.90 0.46
N LEU A 87 0.97 1.86 0.06
CA LEU A 87 2.43 1.91 -0.03
C LEU A 87 2.85 2.52 -1.37
N ILE A 88 3.58 3.64 -1.34
CA ILE A 88 4.22 4.19 -2.54
C ILE A 88 5.56 3.48 -2.72
N GLU A 89 5.52 2.22 -3.10
CA GLU A 89 6.71 1.36 -3.19
C GLU A 89 7.06 0.97 -4.63
N THR A 90 6.59 1.75 -5.60
CA THR A 90 6.95 1.59 -7.02
C THR A 90 7.39 2.93 -7.60
N LEU A 91 8.29 2.88 -8.60
CA LEU A 91 8.76 4.08 -9.28
C LEU A 91 7.62 4.80 -10.03
N PRO A 92 6.69 4.13 -10.74
CA PRO A 92 5.56 4.81 -11.37
C PRO A 92 4.65 5.55 -10.37
N ALA A 93 4.38 4.97 -9.20
CA ALA A 93 3.45 5.56 -8.24
C ALA A 93 3.95 6.86 -7.60
N VAL A 94 5.27 7.08 -7.50
CA VAL A 94 5.80 8.33 -6.92
C VAL A 94 5.42 9.57 -7.74
N PHE A 95 5.15 9.41 -9.03
CA PHE A 95 4.73 10.50 -9.92
C PHE A 95 3.22 10.75 -9.91
N GLN A 96 2.44 9.92 -9.18
CA GLN A 96 0.98 9.95 -9.20
C GLN A 96 0.37 10.01 -7.79
N MET A 97 1.16 10.42 -6.79
CA MET A 97 0.71 10.36 -5.38
C MET A 97 -0.52 11.21 -5.09
N ASP A 98 -0.64 12.38 -5.73
CA ASP A 98 -1.76 13.30 -5.49
C ASP A 98 -3.04 12.77 -6.15
N GLU A 99 -2.91 12.17 -7.34
CA GLU A 99 -3.97 11.49 -8.08
C GLU A 99 -4.43 10.23 -7.36
N ILE A 100 -3.51 9.44 -6.78
CA ILE A 100 -3.82 8.28 -5.95
C ILE A 100 -4.64 8.71 -4.72
N LEU A 101 -4.20 9.75 -4.00
CA LEU A 101 -4.94 10.29 -2.86
C LEU A 101 -6.32 10.79 -3.27
N HIS A 102 -6.43 11.44 -4.43
CA HIS A 102 -7.70 11.91 -4.95
C HIS A 102 -8.64 10.76 -5.34
N ALA A 103 -8.13 9.76 -6.05
CA ALA A 103 -8.91 8.62 -6.55
C ALA A 103 -9.47 7.75 -5.42
N LEU A 104 -8.77 7.67 -4.28
CA LEU A 104 -9.18 6.89 -3.12
C LEU A 104 -9.65 7.77 -1.95
N ARG A 105 -10.01 9.04 -2.19
CA ARG A 105 -10.21 10.08 -1.16
C ARG A 105 -11.17 9.74 -0.03
N ASP A 106 -12.19 8.93 -0.28
CA ASP A 106 -13.18 8.56 0.75
C ASP A 106 -12.61 7.53 1.74
N HIS A 107 -11.65 6.72 1.28
CA HIS A 107 -11.15 5.55 1.98
C HIS A 107 -9.68 5.69 2.41
N ILE A 108 -8.87 6.50 1.72
CA ILE A 108 -7.44 6.63 2.02
C ILE A 108 -7.20 7.48 3.25
N VAL A 109 -6.28 7.03 4.11
CA VAL A 109 -5.85 7.79 5.30
C VAL A 109 -4.38 8.17 5.26
N GLY A 110 -3.57 7.55 4.39
CA GLY A 110 -2.15 7.84 4.34
C GLY A 110 -1.40 7.10 3.25
N LEU A 111 -0.16 7.54 3.04
CA LEU A 111 0.84 6.88 2.21
C LEU A 111 2.03 6.42 3.04
N ASN A 112 2.70 5.36 2.61
CA ASN A 112 3.88 4.83 3.27
C ASN A 112 5.11 4.82 2.35
N CYS A 113 6.28 5.15 2.94
CA CYS A 113 7.56 5.02 2.27
C CYS A 113 8.12 3.59 2.34
N GLY A 114 8.53 3.02 1.19
CA GLY A 114 9.26 1.76 1.10
C GLY A 114 10.67 1.93 0.55
N ARG A 115 11.65 1.16 1.04
CA ARG A 115 13.02 1.14 0.49
C ARG A 115 13.18 0.03 -0.54
N TRP A 116 13.06 -1.23 -0.11
CA TRP A 116 13.44 -2.38 -0.94
C TRP A 116 12.57 -2.56 -2.18
N ASP A 117 11.25 -2.53 -2.02
CA ASP A 117 10.32 -2.62 -3.15
C ASP A 117 10.46 -1.41 -4.09
N TYR A 118 10.72 -0.21 -3.56
CA TYR A 118 10.91 1.00 -4.37
C TYR A 118 12.17 0.93 -5.25
N ILE A 119 13.32 0.56 -4.68
CA ILE A 119 14.56 0.40 -5.48
C ILE A 119 14.46 -0.77 -6.44
N PHE A 120 13.75 -1.84 -6.07
CA PHE A 120 13.44 -2.95 -6.98
C PHE A 120 12.61 -2.46 -8.18
N SER A 121 11.57 -1.67 -7.91
CA SER A 121 10.77 -1.06 -8.97
C SER A 121 11.58 -0.09 -9.82
N TYR A 122 12.49 0.69 -9.23
CA TYR A 122 13.37 1.59 -9.97
C TYR A 122 14.17 0.81 -11.03
N ILE A 123 14.81 -0.28 -10.63
CA ILE A 123 15.57 -1.16 -11.54
C ILE A 123 14.65 -1.77 -12.58
N LYS A 124 13.49 -2.32 -12.19
CA LYS A 124 12.54 -2.95 -13.12
C LYS A 124 12.01 -1.98 -14.17
N THR A 125 11.67 -0.76 -13.75
CA THR A 125 11.13 0.28 -14.62
C THR A 125 12.20 0.84 -15.55
N LEU A 126 13.43 1.01 -15.08
CA LEU A 126 14.53 1.61 -15.85
C LEU A 126 15.52 0.58 -16.41
N LYS A 127 15.13 -0.70 -16.50
CA LYS A 127 16.00 -1.83 -16.86
C LYS A 127 16.76 -1.69 -18.20
N ASN A 128 16.23 -0.89 -19.13
CA ASN A 128 16.80 -0.69 -20.46
C ASN A 128 17.64 0.60 -20.56
N HIS A 129 17.88 1.30 -19.43
CA HIS A 129 18.64 2.54 -19.38
C HIS A 129 20.04 2.27 -18.80
N PRO A 130 21.11 2.20 -19.62
CA PRO A 130 22.45 1.85 -19.14
C PRO A 130 23.05 2.91 -18.20
N ASP A 131 22.55 4.14 -18.22
CA ASP A 131 22.92 5.24 -17.32
C ASP A 131 22.22 5.18 -15.94
N ARG A 132 21.38 4.16 -15.68
CA ARG A 132 20.52 4.06 -14.48
C ARG A 132 20.83 2.84 -13.60
N VAL A 133 22.04 2.29 -13.71
CA VAL A 133 22.50 1.20 -12.86
C VAL A 133 22.71 1.72 -11.42
N LEU A 134 22.10 1.04 -10.45
CA LEU A 134 22.30 1.35 -9.03
C LEU A 134 23.55 0.61 -8.50
N PRO A 135 24.27 1.21 -7.53
CA PRO A 135 25.32 0.49 -6.80
C PRO A 135 24.71 -0.59 -5.90
N ASP A 136 25.57 -1.28 -5.16
CA ASP A 136 25.14 -2.29 -4.18
C ASP A 136 23.98 -1.81 -3.32
N ARG A 137 22.95 -2.65 -3.26
CA ARG A 137 21.67 -2.29 -2.63
C ARG A 137 21.82 -1.90 -1.15
N GLN A 138 22.85 -2.40 -0.46
CA GLN A 138 23.18 -2.05 0.92
C GLN A 138 23.49 -0.55 1.07
N VAL A 139 24.19 0.06 0.10
CA VAL A 139 24.59 1.48 0.13
C VAL A 139 23.54 2.43 -0.45
N VAL A 140 22.46 1.90 -1.04
CA VAL A 140 21.30 2.68 -1.50
C VAL A 140 20.37 2.98 -0.33
N THR A 141 20.82 3.81 0.61
CA THR A 141 20.13 4.19 1.85
C THR A 141 19.17 5.38 1.67
N MET A 142 18.22 5.57 2.58
CA MET A 142 17.13 6.57 2.43
C MET A 142 17.62 8.04 2.41
N ASP A 143 18.84 8.31 2.85
CA ASP A 143 19.50 9.62 2.80
C ASP A 143 20.04 9.97 1.40
N LYS A 144 20.13 9.02 0.46
CA LYS A 144 20.56 9.30 -0.91
C LYS A 144 19.61 10.29 -1.60
N PRO A 145 20.11 11.19 -2.49
CA PRO A 145 19.33 12.32 -3.00
C PRO A 145 17.95 11.96 -3.56
N PHE A 146 17.85 10.90 -4.38
CA PHE A 146 16.58 10.50 -4.99
C PHE A 146 15.58 9.90 -3.97
N LEU A 147 16.06 9.13 -2.98
CA LEU A 147 15.21 8.57 -1.93
C LEU A 147 14.77 9.65 -0.94
N SER A 148 15.66 10.57 -0.58
CA SER A 148 15.32 11.75 0.22
C SER A 148 14.31 12.64 -0.49
N ALA A 149 14.45 12.86 -1.80
CA ALA A 149 13.47 13.59 -2.60
C ALA A 149 12.10 12.89 -2.61
N TYR A 150 12.09 11.58 -2.81
CA TYR A 150 10.88 10.75 -2.71
C TYR A 150 10.19 10.89 -1.36
N SER A 151 10.91 10.74 -0.24
CA SER A 151 10.33 10.86 1.10
C SER A 151 9.77 12.25 1.36
N ARG A 152 10.50 13.33 1.00
CA ARG A 152 10.01 14.71 1.18
C ARG A 152 8.80 15.01 0.32
N LEU A 153 8.77 14.52 -0.92
CA LEU A 153 7.62 14.69 -1.80
C LEU A 153 6.40 13.97 -1.23
N LEU A 154 6.55 12.72 -0.76
CA LEU A 154 5.46 11.97 -0.14
C LEU A 154 4.89 12.71 1.07
N ILE A 155 5.75 13.21 1.98
CA ILE A 155 5.34 13.99 3.14
C ILE A 155 4.56 15.23 2.72
N LYS A 156 5.11 16.01 1.79
CA LYS A 156 4.49 17.24 1.29
C LYS A 156 3.11 16.96 0.68
N THR A 157 2.99 15.93 -0.14
CA THR A 157 1.75 15.57 -0.82
C THR A 157 0.70 15.05 0.17
N CYS A 158 1.08 14.18 1.12
CA CYS A 158 0.16 13.69 2.14
C CYS A 158 -0.38 14.82 3.02
N HIS A 159 0.50 15.67 3.55
CA HIS A 159 0.10 16.76 4.45
C HIS A 159 -0.75 17.81 3.73
N LYS A 160 -0.52 18.07 2.44
CA LYS A 160 -1.39 18.93 1.61
C LYS A 160 -2.83 18.42 1.57
N ARG A 161 -3.04 17.11 1.67
CA ARG A 161 -4.36 16.45 1.61
C ARG A 161 -4.90 16.02 2.98
N GLY A 162 -4.22 16.36 4.07
CA GLY A 162 -4.60 15.92 5.42
C GLY A 162 -4.42 14.42 5.69
N ALA A 163 -3.60 13.73 4.89
CA ALA A 163 -3.31 12.32 5.01
C ALA A 163 -2.00 12.07 5.78
N PHE A 164 -1.88 10.90 6.41
CA PHE A 164 -0.67 10.47 7.11
C PHE A 164 0.48 10.18 6.11
N ALA A 165 1.69 10.60 6.47
CA ALA A 165 2.93 10.22 5.80
C ALA A 165 3.75 9.31 6.70
N MET A 166 3.84 8.02 6.37
CA MET A 166 4.55 7.05 7.21
C MET A 166 5.94 6.72 6.68
N GLY A 167 6.90 6.63 7.60
CA GLY A 167 8.28 6.22 7.32
C GLY A 167 8.43 4.74 7.00
N GLY A 168 9.65 4.35 6.64
CA GLY A 168 10.01 2.97 6.32
C GLY A 168 10.24 2.09 7.56
N MET A 169 10.46 0.80 7.28
CA MET A 169 10.73 -0.23 8.30
C MET A 169 12.14 -0.14 8.90
N ALA A 170 12.26 -0.33 10.21
CA ALA A 170 13.52 -0.66 10.88
C ALA A 170 13.50 -2.15 11.29
N ALA A 171 14.15 -3.02 10.50
CA ALA A 171 14.07 -4.48 10.64
C ALA A 171 15.21 -5.11 11.46
N PHE A 172 15.83 -4.36 12.37
CA PHE A 172 16.91 -4.88 13.21
C PHE A 172 16.34 -5.71 14.37
N TYR A 173 16.88 -6.91 14.60
CA TYR A 173 16.55 -7.72 15.77
C TYR A 173 17.57 -7.41 16.89
N PRO A 174 17.14 -6.85 18.04
CA PRO A 174 18.06 -6.55 19.13
C PRO A 174 18.60 -7.85 19.74
N GLU A 175 19.92 -7.97 19.85
CA GLU A 175 20.56 -9.09 20.53
C GLU A 175 20.34 -9.00 22.05
N GLN A 176 19.91 -10.11 22.67
CA GLN A 176 19.89 -10.25 24.13
C GLN A 176 21.32 -10.35 24.63
N ARG A 177 21.87 -9.28 25.20
CA ARG A 177 23.07 -9.38 26.04
C ARG A 177 22.69 -10.07 27.34
N TYR A 178 22.97 -11.37 27.45
CA TYR A 178 23.07 -12.01 28.76
C TYR A 178 24.21 -11.33 29.52
N ARG A 179 23.91 -10.69 30.64
CA ARG A 179 24.92 -10.24 31.59
C ARG A 179 25.54 -11.49 32.21
N THR A 180 26.76 -11.82 31.79
CA THR A 180 27.68 -12.71 32.52
C THR A 180 28.16 -12.04 33.79
#